data_AF-A0A7V2UKP6-F1
#
_entry.id   AF-A0A7V2UKP6-F1
#
_cell.length_a   1.000
_cell.length_b   1.000
_cell.length_c   1.000
_cell.angle_alpha   90.00
_cell.angle_beta   90.00
_cell.angle_gamma   90.00
#
_symmetry.space_group_name_H-M   'P 1'
#
loop_
_entity.id
_entity.type
_entity.pdbx_description
1 polymer ?
#
loop_
_entity_poly.entity_id
_entity_poly.type
_entity_poly.pdbx_seq_one_letter_code
_entity_poly.pdbx_strand_id
1 'polypeptide(L)'
;QALCAQQGRPKPPILGLASATTARANSHFVPERELAHDERLVLQSPDGSVTHTLRALHTPGHAANHVCLVLEEDGLLFSGDHILNGSTTVVDPPDGNMDAYLRSLDLLNQACAEHGIEFILPAHGYVLGHAPEAIAQLKAHRLKREAKVAAAMRAMPHGSHDDWVKLAYDDVPPRLWPVAKRSLLAHVERIESLGGFNL
;
A
#
# COMPACT_ATOMS: atom_id res chain seq x y z
N GLN A 1 -9.74 -0.14 -22.24
CA GLN A 1 -9.74 0.73 -23.45
C GLN A 1 -10.16 0.00 -24.72
N ALA A 2 -9.43 -1.02 -25.18
CA ALA A 2 -9.75 -1.75 -26.42
C ALA A 2 -11.16 -2.37 -26.42
N LEU A 3 -11.57 -3.00 -25.31
CA LEU A 3 -12.93 -3.56 -25.17
C LEU A 3 -14.03 -2.50 -25.32
N CYS A 4 -13.84 -1.30 -24.77
CA CYS A 4 -14.81 -0.20 -24.92
C CYS A 4 -14.91 0.26 -26.38
N ALA A 5 -13.75 0.46 -27.03
CA ALA A 5 -13.69 0.87 -28.43
C ALA A 5 -14.32 -0.18 -29.38
N GLN A 6 -14.06 -1.47 -29.15
CA GLN A 6 -14.67 -2.56 -29.91
C GLN A 6 -16.19 -2.62 -29.77
N GLN A 7 -16.74 -2.12 -28.66
CA GLN A 7 -18.17 -2.02 -28.39
C GLN A 7 -18.77 -0.67 -28.83
N GLY A 8 -18.04 0.13 -29.63
CA GLY A 8 -18.49 1.45 -30.09
C GLY A 8 -18.62 2.51 -29.00
N ARG A 9 -18.07 2.27 -27.80
CA ARG A 9 -18.10 3.20 -26.67
C ARG A 9 -16.87 4.11 -26.71
N PRO A 10 -16.95 5.33 -26.14
CA PRO A 10 -15.77 6.18 -25.96
C PRO A 10 -14.65 5.42 -25.25
N LYS A 11 -13.41 5.63 -25.69
CA LYS A 11 -12.22 5.08 -25.05
C LYS A 11 -12.09 5.74 -23.66
N PRO A 12 -12.17 4.99 -22.55
CA PRO A 12 -12.02 5.58 -21.22
C PRO A 12 -10.59 6.06 -21.02
N PRO A 13 -10.35 7.18 -20.31
CA PRO A 13 -9.00 7.63 -20.03
C PRO A 13 -8.27 6.68 -19.07
N ILE A 14 -6.95 6.57 -19.18
CA ILE A 14 -6.09 5.92 -18.18
C ILE A 14 -5.74 6.95 -17.11
N LEU A 15 -6.27 6.73 -15.91
CA LEU A 15 -6.05 7.58 -14.75
C LEU A 15 -5.12 6.86 -13.75
N GLY A 16 -4.34 7.62 -13.00
CA GLY A 16 -3.46 7.08 -11.96
C GLY A 16 -2.47 8.14 -11.47
N LEU A 17 -1.34 7.71 -10.93
CA LEU A 17 -0.20 8.58 -10.62
C LEU A 17 1.01 8.13 -11.42
N ALA A 18 1.75 9.06 -12.03
CA ALA A 18 2.96 8.71 -12.74
C ALA A 18 3.98 8.07 -11.78
N SER A 19 4.77 7.13 -12.29
CA SER A 19 5.88 6.55 -11.54
C SER A 19 6.88 7.62 -11.13
N ALA A 20 7.34 7.55 -9.88
CA ALA A 20 8.48 8.36 -9.44
C ALA A 20 9.78 7.88 -10.13
N THR A 21 10.82 8.71 -10.08
CA THR A 21 12.16 8.35 -10.61
C THR A 21 12.79 7.15 -9.90
N THR A 22 12.28 6.79 -8.73
CA THR A 22 12.64 5.61 -7.93
C THR A 22 12.04 4.30 -8.44
N ALA A 23 11.05 4.37 -9.33
CA ALA A 23 10.35 3.20 -9.82
C ALA A 23 11.26 2.27 -10.62
N ARG A 24 10.98 0.97 -10.54
CA ARG A 24 11.70 -0.04 -11.34
C ARG A 24 11.37 0.13 -12.83
N ALA A 25 12.36 -0.12 -13.69
CA ALA A 25 12.19 0.03 -15.15
C ALA A 25 11.01 -0.77 -15.72
N ASN A 26 10.76 -1.97 -15.19
CA ASN A 26 9.65 -2.83 -15.62
C ASN A 26 8.30 -2.50 -14.96
N SER A 27 8.25 -1.47 -14.12
CA SER A 27 7.05 -1.01 -13.41
C SER A 27 6.72 0.45 -13.75
N HIS A 28 7.38 1.03 -14.77
CA HIS A 28 7.18 2.42 -15.16
C HIS A 28 5.80 2.63 -15.78
N PHE A 29 5.07 3.61 -15.26
CA PHE A 29 3.72 3.95 -15.65
C PHE A 29 3.56 5.46 -15.80
N VAL A 30 2.88 5.88 -16.87
CA VAL A 30 2.52 7.27 -17.12
C VAL A 30 1.02 7.28 -17.47
N PRO A 31 0.16 7.90 -16.64
CA PRO A 31 -1.26 7.98 -16.95
C PRO A 31 -1.52 9.01 -18.07
N GLU A 32 -2.68 8.92 -18.71
CA GLU A 32 -3.16 9.98 -19.60
C GLU A 32 -3.56 11.23 -18.79
N ARG A 33 -3.95 11.05 -17.53
CA ARG A 33 -4.20 12.13 -16.56
C ARG A 33 -3.90 11.68 -15.13
N GLU A 34 -3.21 12.51 -14.36
CA GLU A 34 -2.99 12.24 -12.94
C GLU A 34 -4.26 12.45 -12.11
N LEU A 35 -4.43 11.58 -11.10
CA LEU A 35 -5.47 11.70 -10.08
C LEU A 35 -4.98 12.58 -8.94
N ALA A 36 -5.77 13.58 -8.55
CA ALA A 36 -5.51 14.30 -7.31
C ALA A 36 -5.91 13.46 -6.08
N HIS A 37 -5.25 13.72 -4.95
CA HIS A 37 -5.71 13.19 -3.67
C HIS A 37 -7.11 13.74 -3.38
N ASP A 38 -8.00 12.89 -2.88
CA ASP A 38 -9.42 13.19 -2.65
C ASP A 38 -10.26 13.52 -3.90
N GLU A 39 -9.70 13.32 -5.09
CA GLU A 39 -10.49 13.47 -6.31
C GLU A 39 -11.64 12.46 -6.34
N ARG A 40 -12.85 12.95 -6.63
CA ARG A 40 -14.05 12.14 -6.82
C ARG A 40 -14.31 11.89 -8.29
N LEU A 41 -14.25 10.63 -8.69
CA LEU A 41 -14.61 10.17 -10.02
C LEU A 41 -16.05 9.67 -9.98
N VAL A 42 -16.97 10.45 -10.54
CA VAL A 42 -18.37 10.06 -10.65
C VAL A 42 -18.54 9.21 -11.91
N LEU A 43 -18.96 7.97 -11.72
CA LEU A 43 -19.24 6.99 -12.76
C LEU A 43 -20.77 6.84 -12.88
N GLN A 44 -21.30 7.08 -14.07
CA GLN A 44 -22.73 6.97 -14.33
C GLN A 44 -23.02 5.98 -15.44
N SER A 45 -24.10 5.22 -15.31
CA SER A 45 -24.63 4.42 -16.42
C SER A 45 -25.08 5.33 -17.57
N PRO A 46 -25.13 4.84 -18.83
CA PRO A 46 -25.54 5.65 -19.98
C PRO A 46 -26.94 6.28 -19.86
N ASP A 47 -27.83 5.63 -19.12
CA ASP A 47 -29.20 6.11 -18.83
C ASP A 47 -29.30 6.93 -17.53
N GLY A 48 -28.19 7.12 -16.82
CA GLY A 48 -28.11 7.83 -15.54
C GLY A 48 -28.79 7.14 -14.36
N SER A 49 -29.31 5.93 -14.53
CA SER A 49 -30.03 5.19 -13.48
C SER A 49 -29.13 4.73 -12.33
N VAL A 50 -27.83 4.52 -12.60
CA VAL A 50 -26.82 4.11 -11.63
C VAL A 50 -25.72 5.16 -11.58
N THR A 51 -25.39 5.63 -10.39
CA THR A 51 -24.26 6.53 -10.13
C THR A 51 -23.42 5.96 -8.99
N HIS A 52 -22.11 5.95 -9.19
CA HIS A 52 -21.13 5.54 -8.20
C HIS A 52 -20.01 6.57 -8.14
N THR A 53 -19.44 6.78 -6.95
CA THR A 53 -18.38 7.74 -6.71
C THR A 53 -17.15 7.02 -6.19
N LEU A 54 -16.08 7.05 -6.98
CA LEU A 54 -14.76 6.59 -6.55
C LEU A 54 -13.94 7.78 -6.05
N ARG A 55 -13.66 7.83 -4.75
CA ARG A 55 -12.70 8.78 -4.17
C ARG A 55 -11.29 8.21 -4.22
N ALA A 56 -10.37 8.94 -4.83
CA ALA A 56 -8.97 8.54 -4.95
C ALA A 56 -8.15 8.95 -3.72
N LEU A 57 -7.55 7.97 -3.04
CA LEU A 57 -6.66 8.18 -1.90
C LEU A 57 -5.23 7.81 -2.28
N HIS A 58 -4.36 8.81 -2.36
CA HIS A 58 -2.93 8.58 -2.51
C HIS A 58 -2.41 7.85 -1.28
N THR A 59 -1.81 6.68 -1.50
CA THR A 59 -1.38 5.78 -0.44
C THR A 59 0.04 5.29 -0.72
N PRO A 60 1.03 6.20 -0.75
CA PRO A 60 2.41 5.81 -0.97
C PRO A 60 2.89 4.90 0.15
N GLY A 61 3.81 4.00 -0.18
CA GLY A 61 4.41 3.11 0.82
C GLY A 61 4.85 1.79 0.21
N HIS A 62 3.94 1.05 -0.43
CA HIS A 62 4.32 -0.09 -1.25
C HIS A 62 5.09 0.34 -2.51
N ALA A 63 4.53 1.34 -3.20
CA ALA A 63 5.12 2.07 -4.31
C ALA A 63 4.84 3.56 -4.12
N ALA A 64 5.66 4.43 -4.70
CA ALA A 64 5.54 5.88 -4.52
C ALA A 64 4.25 6.45 -5.13
N ASN A 65 3.76 5.81 -6.21
CA ASN A 65 2.59 6.24 -6.96
C ASN A 65 1.34 5.39 -6.67
N HIS A 66 1.29 4.70 -5.53
CA HIS A 66 0.17 3.83 -5.18
C HIS A 66 -1.09 4.64 -4.80
N VAL A 67 -2.26 4.18 -5.26
CA VAL A 67 -3.58 4.77 -5.01
C VAL A 67 -4.54 3.69 -4.53
N CYS A 68 -5.28 3.97 -3.46
CA CYS A 68 -6.46 3.21 -3.08
C CYS A 68 -7.71 3.97 -3.53
N LEU A 69 -8.82 3.26 -3.76
CA LEU A 69 -10.09 3.88 -4.14
C LEU A 69 -11.16 3.52 -3.12
N VAL A 70 -11.93 4.53 -2.68
CA VAL A 70 -13.13 4.32 -1.87
C VAL A 70 -14.35 4.43 -2.77
N LEU A 71 -15.22 3.43 -2.75
CA LEU A 71 -16.55 3.52 -3.33
C LEU A 71 -17.49 4.05 -2.24
N GLU A 72 -17.83 5.33 -2.32
CA GLU A 72 -18.49 6.06 -1.23
C GLU A 72 -19.89 5.51 -0.94
N GLU A 73 -20.68 5.14 -1.95
CA GLU A 73 -22.06 4.70 -1.77
C GLU A 73 -22.19 3.34 -1.10
N ASP A 74 -21.24 2.43 -1.35
CA ASP A 74 -21.27 1.05 -0.86
C ASP A 74 -20.34 0.82 0.36
N GLY A 75 -19.56 1.83 0.76
CA GLY A 75 -18.60 1.69 1.87
C GLY A 75 -17.55 0.61 1.59
N LEU A 76 -16.94 0.62 0.40
CA LEU A 76 -15.93 -0.36 -0.01
C LEU A 76 -14.57 0.31 -0.25
N LEU A 77 -13.49 -0.33 0.20
CA LEU A 77 -12.11 0.09 -0.06
C LEU A 77 -11.44 -0.86 -1.05
N PHE A 78 -11.08 -0.38 -2.24
CA PHE A 78 -10.15 -1.06 -3.14
C PHE A 78 -8.71 -0.71 -2.73
N SER A 79 -8.02 -1.65 -2.09
CA SER A 79 -6.70 -1.38 -1.49
C SER A 79 -5.51 -1.64 -2.41
N GLY A 80 -5.75 -2.21 -3.59
CA GLY A 80 -4.66 -2.65 -4.48
C GLY A 80 -3.69 -3.58 -3.73
N ASP A 81 -2.40 -3.29 -3.85
CA ASP A 81 -1.33 -4.00 -3.15
C ASP A 81 -0.96 -3.37 -1.80
N HIS A 82 -1.68 -2.35 -1.33
CA HIS A 82 -1.40 -1.72 -0.05
C HIS A 82 -1.77 -2.62 1.14
N ILE A 83 -2.94 -3.26 1.06
CA ILE A 83 -3.47 -4.20 2.06
C ILE A 83 -3.84 -5.46 1.30
N LEU A 84 -3.38 -6.62 1.79
CA LEU A 84 -3.54 -7.92 1.15
C LEU A 84 -4.17 -8.92 2.13
N ASN A 85 -4.83 -9.94 1.60
CA ASN A 85 -5.30 -11.08 2.39
C ASN A 85 -4.28 -12.24 2.32
N GLY A 86 -3.96 -12.83 3.47
CA GLY A 86 -3.06 -13.99 3.58
C GLY A 86 -1.55 -13.68 3.56
N SER A 87 -1.15 -12.45 3.25
CA SER A 87 0.24 -11.99 3.38
C SER A 87 0.31 -10.49 3.64
N THR A 88 1.50 -9.96 3.86
CA THR A 88 1.73 -8.51 3.98
C THR A 88 2.45 -8.00 2.75
N THR A 89 2.10 -6.81 2.26
CA THR A 89 2.79 -6.23 1.09
C THR A 89 4.29 -6.08 1.30
N VAL A 90 5.07 -6.17 0.22
CA VAL A 90 6.50 -5.85 0.29
C VAL A 90 6.65 -4.34 0.18
N VAL A 91 7.19 -3.71 1.20
CA VAL A 91 7.63 -2.31 1.12
C VAL A 91 9.08 -2.32 0.68
N ASP A 92 9.37 -1.79 -0.50
CA ASP A 92 10.69 -1.93 -1.14
C ASP A 92 11.35 -0.60 -1.57
N PRO A 93 12.31 -0.06 -0.78
CA PRO A 93 13.03 1.14 -1.13
C PRO A 93 13.89 1.04 -2.41
N PRO A 94 14.11 2.15 -3.14
CA PRO A 94 13.71 3.51 -2.77
C PRO A 94 12.27 3.88 -3.17
N ASP A 95 11.57 3.03 -3.91
CA ASP A 95 10.21 3.33 -4.37
C ASP A 95 9.15 3.11 -3.28
N GLY A 96 9.36 2.09 -2.46
CA GLY A 96 8.60 1.85 -1.24
C GLY A 96 9.22 2.54 -0.02
N ASN A 97 8.38 2.91 0.94
CA ASN A 97 8.80 3.62 2.15
C ASN A 97 7.90 3.24 3.34
N MET A 98 8.48 2.77 4.44
CA MET A 98 7.71 2.26 5.59
C MET A 98 6.96 3.35 6.34
N ASP A 99 7.54 4.55 6.44
CA ASP A 99 6.92 5.68 7.11
C ASP A 99 5.70 6.20 6.32
N ALA A 100 5.83 6.32 5.00
CA ALA A 100 4.71 6.59 4.10
C ALA A 100 3.64 5.49 4.20
N TYR A 101 4.03 4.22 4.19
CA TYR A 101 3.11 3.08 4.30
C TYR A 101 2.27 3.13 5.58
N LEU A 102 2.90 3.40 6.73
CA LEU A 102 2.20 3.49 8.02
C LEU A 102 1.24 4.68 8.08
N ARG A 103 1.63 5.85 7.53
CA ARG A 103 0.72 7.01 7.39
C ARG A 103 -0.44 6.71 6.46
N SER A 104 -0.19 6.00 5.37
CA SER A 104 -1.24 5.58 4.43
C SER A 104 -2.24 4.63 5.10
N LEU A 105 -1.79 3.74 6.00
CA LEU A 105 -2.72 2.94 6.82
C LEU A 105 -3.56 3.80 7.76
N ASP A 106 -3.00 4.85 8.36
CA ASP A 106 -3.76 5.78 9.21
C ASP A 106 -4.81 6.55 8.42
N LEU A 107 -4.43 7.05 7.24
CA LEU A 107 -5.36 7.68 6.28
C LEU A 107 -6.51 6.74 5.91
N LEU A 108 -6.20 5.49 5.58
CA LEU A 108 -7.21 4.50 5.21
C LEU A 108 -8.15 4.17 6.38
N ASN A 109 -7.63 4.07 7.60
CA ASN A 109 -8.45 3.86 8.79
C ASN A 109 -9.39 5.05 9.05
N GLN A 110 -8.91 6.28 8.84
CA GLN A 110 -9.75 7.48 8.91
C GLN A 110 -10.85 7.47 7.84
N ALA A 111 -10.50 7.11 6.59
CA ALA A 111 -11.48 6.97 5.52
C ALA A 111 -12.54 5.91 5.83
N CYS A 112 -12.17 4.82 6.52
CA CYS A 112 -13.14 3.82 6.97
C CYS A 112 -14.17 4.42 7.93
N ALA A 113 -13.74 5.24 8.89
CA ALA A 113 -14.64 5.91 9.82
C ALA A 113 -15.52 6.97 9.13
N GLU A 114 -14.98 7.69 8.15
CA GLU A 114 -15.70 8.74 7.42
C GLU A 114 -16.78 8.18 6.48
N HIS A 115 -16.51 7.06 5.81
CA HIS A 115 -17.36 6.49 4.75
C HIS A 115 -18.04 5.18 5.14
N GLY A 116 -17.98 4.78 6.43
CA GLY A 116 -18.60 3.54 6.91
C GLY A 116 -18.06 2.29 6.20
N ILE A 117 -16.76 2.26 5.93
CA ILE A 117 -16.14 1.16 5.15
C ILE A 117 -15.99 -0.06 6.05
N GLU A 118 -16.68 -1.14 5.68
CA GLU A 118 -16.62 -2.43 6.39
C GLU A 118 -15.77 -3.47 5.66
N PHE A 119 -15.56 -3.30 4.35
CA PHE A 119 -14.88 -4.28 3.50
C PHE A 119 -13.70 -3.70 2.72
N ILE A 120 -12.61 -4.48 2.68
CA ILE A 120 -11.42 -4.19 1.87
C ILE A 120 -11.32 -5.23 0.75
N LEU A 121 -11.20 -4.73 -0.48
CA LEU A 121 -11.06 -5.50 -1.72
C LEU A 121 -9.60 -5.39 -2.19
N PRO A 122 -8.73 -6.35 -1.82
CA PRO A 122 -7.33 -6.33 -2.21
C PRO A 122 -7.12 -6.79 -3.66
N ALA A 123 -5.95 -6.48 -4.23
CA ALA A 123 -5.54 -7.06 -5.51
C ALA A 123 -5.23 -8.57 -5.41
N HIS A 124 -4.89 -9.05 -4.21
CA HIS A 124 -4.55 -10.45 -3.95
C HIS A 124 -5.25 -11.01 -2.71
N GLY A 125 -5.73 -12.24 -2.86
CA GLY A 125 -6.48 -12.97 -1.84
C GLY A 125 -7.97 -12.66 -1.87
N TYR A 126 -8.64 -12.89 -0.76
CA TYR A 126 -10.09 -12.68 -0.62
C TYR A 126 -10.42 -11.31 -0.01
N VAL A 127 -11.69 -10.91 -0.13
CA VAL A 127 -12.24 -9.75 0.57
C VAL A 127 -12.01 -9.88 2.07
N LEU A 128 -11.55 -8.80 2.71
CA LEU A 128 -11.44 -8.68 4.15
C LEU A 128 -12.68 -7.96 4.69
N GLY A 129 -13.34 -8.52 5.69
CA GLY A 129 -14.33 -7.78 6.50
C GLY A 129 -13.67 -7.11 7.70
N HIS A 130 -14.45 -6.31 8.44
CA HIS A 130 -13.96 -5.56 9.61
C HIS A 130 -12.75 -4.71 9.24
N ALA A 131 -12.93 -3.83 8.24
CA ALA A 131 -11.84 -3.07 7.63
C ALA A 131 -10.98 -2.28 8.66
N PRO A 132 -11.56 -1.56 9.65
CA PRO A 132 -10.78 -0.88 10.67
C PRO A 132 -9.89 -1.84 11.48
N GLU A 133 -10.43 -2.98 11.90
CA GLU A 133 -9.69 -4.00 12.65
C GLU A 133 -8.57 -4.62 11.81
N ALA A 134 -8.83 -4.92 10.54
CA ALA A 134 -7.83 -5.47 9.62
C ALA A 134 -6.67 -4.49 9.41
N ILE A 135 -6.96 -3.19 9.24
CA ILE A 135 -5.95 -2.13 9.12
C ILE A 135 -5.13 -2.02 10.42
N ALA A 136 -5.81 -2.00 11.57
CA ALA A 136 -5.14 -1.92 12.87
C ALA A 136 -4.22 -3.13 13.13
N GLN A 137 -4.67 -4.34 12.81
CA GLN A 137 -3.86 -5.57 12.93
C GLN A 137 -2.64 -5.52 12.01
N LEU A 138 -2.81 -5.07 10.77
CA LEU A 138 -1.70 -4.92 9.83
C LEU A 138 -0.68 -3.88 10.31
N LYS A 139 -1.15 -2.72 10.78
CA LYS A 139 -0.29 -1.68 11.36
C LYS A 139 0.48 -2.22 12.58
N ALA A 140 -0.20 -2.91 13.50
CA ALA A 140 0.43 -3.53 14.66
C ALA A 140 1.48 -4.59 14.27
N HIS A 141 1.21 -5.39 13.24
CA HIS A 141 2.17 -6.35 12.70
C HIS A 141 3.45 -5.67 12.21
N ARG A 142 3.34 -4.56 11.47
CA ARG A 142 4.51 -3.79 10.98
C ARG A 142 5.33 -3.21 12.11
N LEU A 143 4.68 -2.60 13.10
CA LEU A 143 5.38 -2.03 14.26
C LEU A 143 6.05 -3.10 15.12
N LYS A 144 5.43 -4.29 15.25
CA LYS A 144 6.08 -5.44 15.89
C LYS A 144 7.31 -5.90 15.12
N ARG A 145 7.27 -5.90 13.78
CA ARG A 145 8.44 -6.21 12.95
C ARG A 145 9.53 -5.16 13.09
N GLU A 146 9.17 -3.87 13.10
CA GLU A 146 10.10 -2.76 13.35
C GLU A 146 10.85 -2.93 14.68
N ALA A 147 10.13 -3.30 15.74
CA ALA A 147 10.75 -3.58 17.04
C ALA A 147 11.75 -4.75 16.99
N LYS A 148 11.46 -5.80 16.21
CA LYS A 148 12.41 -6.91 15.97
C LYS A 148 13.64 -6.44 15.18
N VAL A 149 13.46 -5.62 14.14
CA VAL A 149 14.58 -5.04 13.36
C VAL A 149 15.46 -4.17 14.27
N ALA A 150 14.85 -3.32 15.08
CA ALA A 150 15.54 -2.50 16.06
C ALA A 150 16.36 -3.34 17.06
N ALA A 151 15.78 -4.43 17.57
CA ALA A 151 16.50 -5.35 18.45
C ALA A 151 17.67 -6.05 17.75
N ALA A 152 17.51 -6.46 16.49
CA ALA A 152 18.58 -7.08 15.70
C ALA A 152 19.74 -6.12 15.45
N MET A 153 19.45 -4.86 15.12
CA MET A 153 20.46 -3.80 14.95
C MET A 153 21.21 -3.51 16.26
N ARG A 154 20.53 -3.49 17.42
CA ARG A 154 21.20 -3.34 18.72
C ARG A 154 22.06 -4.54 19.09
N ALA A 155 21.60 -5.75 18.80
CA ALA A 155 22.35 -6.97 19.07
C ALA A 155 23.60 -7.10 18.19
N MET A 156 23.56 -6.56 16.97
CA MET A 156 24.68 -6.52 16.04
C MET A 156 24.84 -5.13 15.41
N PRO A 157 25.43 -4.15 16.13
CA PRO A 157 25.54 -2.77 15.63
C PRO A 157 26.34 -2.62 14.34
N HIS A 158 27.23 -3.57 14.07
CA HIS A 158 28.04 -3.63 12.84
C HIS A 158 27.58 -4.76 11.89
N GLY A 159 26.43 -5.36 12.17
CA GLY A 159 25.85 -6.42 11.34
C GLY A 159 25.38 -5.87 9.99
N SER A 160 25.41 -6.72 8.97
CA SER A 160 24.82 -6.39 7.68
C SER A 160 23.30 -6.59 7.71
N HIS A 161 22.60 -6.08 6.69
CA HIS A 161 21.19 -6.41 6.47
C HIS A 161 20.92 -7.93 6.37
N ASP A 162 21.90 -8.72 5.88
CA ASP A 162 21.80 -10.18 5.83
C ASP A 162 21.92 -10.83 7.22
N ASP A 163 22.55 -10.14 8.17
CA ASP A 163 22.62 -10.61 9.54
C ASP A 163 21.37 -10.21 10.31
N TRP A 164 20.90 -8.98 10.13
CA TRP A 164 19.68 -8.51 10.78
C TRP A 164 18.43 -9.24 10.29
N VAL A 165 18.32 -9.63 9.01
CA VAL A 165 17.14 -10.36 8.52
C VAL A 165 16.98 -11.73 9.20
N LYS A 166 18.09 -12.42 9.50
CA LYS A 166 18.06 -13.72 10.21
C LYS A 166 17.44 -13.61 11.60
N LEU A 167 17.71 -12.51 12.30
CA LEU A 167 17.19 -12.26 13.65
C LEU A 167 15.77 -11.67 13.61
N ALA A 168 15.55 -10.70 12.72
CA ALA A 168 14.31 -9.94 12.68
C ALA A 168 13.19 -10.68 11.95
N TYR A 169 13.48 -11.69 11.13
CA TYR A 169 12.54 -12.52 10.36
C TYR A 169 12.75 -14.02 10.61
N ASP A 170 13.04 -14.37 11.87
CA ASP A 170 13.21 -15.73 12.38
C ASP A 170 11.97 -16.64 12.20
N ASP A 171 10.80 -16.03 12.06
CA ASP A 171 9.50 -16.65 11.78
C ASP A 171 9.20 -16.77 10.27
N VAL A 172 10.12 -16.36 9.39
CA VAL A 172 9.98 -16.44 7.95
C VAL A 172 10.94 -17.50 7.38
N PRO A 173 10.47 -18.41 6.51
CA PRO A 173 11.33 -19.40 5.86
C PRO A 173 12.55 -18.76 5.18
N PRO A 174 13.78 -19.28 5.36
CA PRO A 174 15.00 -18.64 4.84
C PRO A 174 15.00 -18.35 3.34
N ARG A 175 14.31 -19.20 2.55
CA ARG A 175 14.13 -18.99 1.09
C ARG A 175 13.43 -17.67 0.74
N LEU A 176 12.66 -17.09 1.66
CA LEU A 176 11.94 -15.82 1.47
C LEU A 176 12.71 -14.61 2.01
N TRP A 177 13.85 -14.81 2.70
CA TRP A 177 14.64 -13.71 3.24
C TRP A 177 15.10 -12.68 2.21
N PRO A 178 15.47 -13.03 0.95
CA PRO A 178 15.82 -12.02 -0.04
C PRO A 178 14.72 -10.98 -0.28
N VAL A 179 13.45 -11.41 -0.24
CA VAL A 179 12.28 -10.52 -0.36
C VAL A 179 12.00 -9.81 0.96
N ALA A 180 12.03 -10.54 2.09
CA ALA A 180 11.80 -9.96 3.41
C ALA A 180 12.81 -8.84 3.75
N LYS A 181 14.06 -9.00 3.30
CA LYS A 181 15.15 -8.02 3.44
C LYS A 181 14.81 -6.67 2.81
N ARG A 182 13.96 -6.63 1.78
CA ARG A 182 13.49 -5.37 1.16
C ARG A 182 12.64 -4.56 2.15
N SER A 183 11.72 -5.20 2.85
CA SER A 183 10.95 -4.55 3.93
C SER A 183 11.76 -4.32 5.20
N LEU A 184 12.78 -5.15 5.47
CA LEU A 184 13.75 -4.85 6.53
C LEU A 184 14.45 -3.51 6.24
N LEU A 185 14.93 -3.30 5.01
CA LEU A 185 15.59 -2.05 4.60
C LEU A 185 14.67 -0.84 4.85
N ALA A 186 13.40 -0.94 4.49
CA ALA A 186 12.43 0.14 4.73
C ALA A 186 12.23 0.45 6.23
N HIS A 187 12.25 -0.57 7.10
CA HIS A 187 12.23 -0.36 8.54
C HIS A 187 13.52 0.28 9.05
N VAL A 188 14.69 -0.13 8.55
CA VAL A 188 15.99 0.47 8.90
C VAL A 188 15.99 1.95 8.56
N GLU A 189 15.65 2.31 7.32
CA GLU A 189 15.57 3.72 6.87
C GLU A 189 14.63 4.54 7.76
N ARG A 190 13.47 3.99 8.12
CA ARG A 190 12.54 4.64 9.04
C ARG A 190 13.14 4.84 10.44
N ILE A 191 13.73 3.80 11.03
CA ILE A 191 14.36 3.86 12.37
C ILE A 191 15.46 4.93 12.38
N GLU A 192 16.31 4.95 11.35
CA GLU A 192 17.38 5.95 11.22
C GLU A 192 16.81 7.36 11.08
N SER A 193 15.75 7.53 10.29
CA SER A 193 15.09 8.85 10.14
C SER A 193 14.48 9.38 11.44
N LEU A 194 14.12 8.49 12.37
CA LEU A 194 13.58 8.84 13.69
C LEU A 194 14.67 9.11 14.75
N GLY A 195 15.95 9.17 14.36
CA GLY A 195 17.07 9.40 15.27
C GLY A 195 17.74 8.13 15.82
N GLY A 196 17.42 6.96 15.25
CA GLY A 196 18.01 5.67 15.64
C GLY A 196 17.53 5.18 17.01
N PHE A 197 18.42 4.52 17.75
CA PHE A 197 18.13 3.93 19.08
C PHE A 197 18.33 4.89 20.25
N ASN A 198 18.58 6.17 19.99
CA ASN A 198 18.78 7.18 21.03
C ASN A 198 17.43 7.75 21.51
N LEU A 199 16.54 6.89 22.00
CA LEU A 199 15.37 7.23 22.81
C LEU A 199 15.47 6.56 24.19
#